data_AF-A0AAW1CQL9-F1
#
_entry.id   AF-A0AAW1CQL9-F1
#
_cell.length_a   1.000
_cell.length_b   1.000
_cell.length_c   1.000
_cell.angle_alpha   90.00
_cell.angle_beta   90.00
_cell.angle_gamma   90.00
#
_symmetry.space_group_name_H-M   'P 1'
#
loop_
_entity.id
_entity.type
_entity.pdbx_description
1 polymer ?
#
loop_
_entity_poly.entity_id
_entity_poly.type
_entity_poly.pdbx_seq_one_letter_code
_entity_poly.pdbx_strand_id
1 'polypeptide(L)'
;MKFSKLENYSKIIVTFLIITSTSLGSPTTSAVTIDQVTETSKLNQAKLLRNDLRNHIDYVEKIIDNLDEWAFIEIANLTENELNESIYNELNNNINILQYNITELSSKIFNDNNDIYKLENISILLQKDFDKFDNELNDKLKDALNLLSNYKNETSMIDIYNNASLIKSETDQKIIKKILIKTCIEKIRLQKYKEAKNILNLINDNNVINEIVNEVYNSSENNFDLVRKFSKSNSNIRISYNIYKALYDQLVLYDHFNDADKLIKFITKLYNEIIDDINAPVNIKQDSLELVDLLKVKLKVLLKSFIKGILRTNFQRYNYNRYNNYYNNNNNNRLTNSIFYKIFLLDERLLSFTCNEVFNERLANKDIILNNYEDLVIDDIQKILSEFIGNYINTSERKLAHFFQHFLALNTENNRFLTNNDLNKISSLPETLKYIASSEIVCIYNSDSSEYLYISNETFTMNKYKVSTKPIEQSSSTNSNYFNQWKFIRFHHNIYNIMNIFSNYSYLMSSINDEFNEGFKSNSPYVLETSNQLNHYEWIIVSDGGSVNIYNIVNNRYLFSSKEIDPVVSSNYNGNGRKWFVKKC
;
A
#
# COMPACT_ATOMS: atom_id res chain seq x y z
N MET A 1 4.88 12.18 57.95
CA MET A 1 4.19 13.48 58.17
C MET A 1 2.70 13.20 57.93
N LYS A 2 1.74 13.16 58.86
CA LYS A 2 1.60 13.53 60.27
C LYS A 2 0.86 12.36 60.98
N PHE A 3 1.40 11.86 62.09
CA PHE A 3 0.74 10.91 63.00
C PHE A 3 -0.22 11.60 64.01
N SER A 4 -0.72 12.80 63.69
CA SER A 4 -1.53 13.61 64.62
C SER A 4 -3.03 13.27 64.64
N LYS A 5 -3.46 12.16 64.03
CA LYS A 5 -4.85 11.68 64.09
C LYS A 5 -5.07 10.49 65.04
N LEU A 6 -4.00 9.87 65.53
CA LEU A 6 -4.08 8.73 66.47
C LEU A 6 -4.37 9.15 67.92
N GLU A 7 -4.06 10.39 68.32
CA GLU A 7 -4.39 10.92 69.66
C GLU A 7 -5.89 11.15 69.90
N ASN A 8 -6.70 11.28 68.84
CA ASN A 8 -8.15 11.44 68.99
C ASN A 8 -8.87 10.08 69.08
N TYR A 9 -8.37 9.03 68.45
CA TYR A 9 -8.95 7.69 68.57
C TYR A 9 -8.65 7.05 69.93
N SER A 10 -7.46 7.29 70.51
CA SER A 10 -7.15 6.81 71.86
C SER A 10 -8.02 7.51 72.92
N LYS A 11 -8.33 8.80 72.76
CA LYS A 11 -9.26 9.52 73.64
C LYS A 11 -10.70 9.03 73.48
N ILE A 12 -11.16 8.70 72.27
CA ILE A 12 -12.52 8.15 72.07
C ILE A 12 -12.63 6.75 72.67
N ILE A 13 -11.64 5.87 72.49
CA ILE A 13 -11.64 4.52 73.07
C ILE A 13 -11.53 4.55 74.59
N VAL A 14 -10.69 5.43 75.16
CA VAL A 14 -10.59 5.63 76.62
C VAL A 14 -11.86 6.28 77.18
N THR A 15 -12.51 7.20 76.47
CA THR A 15 -13.77 7.81 76.90
C THR A 15 -14.93 6.82 76.80
N PHE A 16 -14.97 5.95 75.78
CA PHE A 16 -15.96 4.88 75.68
C PHE A 16 -15.80 3.84 76.80
N LEU A 17 -14.55 3.47 77.14
CA LEU A 17 -14.24 2.58 78.27
C LEU A 17 -14.58 3.19 79.64
N ILE A 18 -14.49 4.52 79.79
CA ILE A 18 -14.86 5.23 81.03
C ILE A 18 -16.39 5.37 81.15
N ILE A 19 -17.10 5.54 80.03
CA ILE A 19 -18.57 5.63 80.02
C ILE A 19 -19.23 4.26 80.28
N THR A 20 -18.67 3.17 79.76
CA THR A 20 -19.23 1.82 80.03
C THR A 20 -18.90 1.30 81.42
N SER A 21 -17.76 1.69 82.02
CA SER A 21 -17.43 1.31 83.40
C SER A 21 -18.15 2.14 84.48
N THR A 22 -18.84 3.23 84.11
CA THR A 22 -19.62 4.06 85.05
C THR A 22 -21.11 3.67 85.13
N SER A 23 -21.59 2.70 84.33
CA SER A 23 -22.99 2.25 84.34
C SER A 23 -23.29 0.97 85.15
N LEU A 24 -22.29 0.33 85.76
CA LEU A 24 -22.46 -0.79 86.68
C LEU A 24 -21.83 -0.42 88.03
N GLY A 25 -22.68 0.01 88.96
CA GLY A 25 -22.27 0.67 90.20
C GLY A 25 -21.62 -0.23 91.25
N SER A 26 -20.63 0.34 91.96
CA SER A 26 -20.60 0.52 93.42
C SER A 26 -19.23 1.08 93.84
N PRO A 27 -19.15 2.15 94.64
CA PRO A 27 -17.90 2.73 95.10
C PRO A 27 -17.46 2.09 96.42
N THR A 28 -16.32 1.40 96.42
CA THR A 28 -15.53 1.23 97.65
C THR A 28 -14.08 1.55 97.37
N THR A 29 -13.69 2.74 97.84
CA THR A 29 -12.32 3.16 98.07
C THR A 29 -11.60 2.22 99.03
N SER A 30 -10.47 1.68 98.60
CA SER A 30 -9.34 1.41 99.51
C SER A 30 -8.04 1.58 98.74
N ALA A 31 -7.25 2.55 99.21
CA ALA A 31 -5.90 2.80 98.77
C ALA A 31 -5.03 1.59 99.14
N VAL A 32 -4.38 0.98 98.15
CA VAL A 32 -3.23 0.10 98.36
C VAL A 32 -2.10 0.62 97.50
N THR A 33 -1.09 1.12 98.20
CA THR A 33 0.22 1.51 97.69
C THR A 33 0.88 0.36 96.94
N ILE A 34 1.38 0.68 95.75
CA ILE A 34 2.16 -0.17 94.87
C ILE A 34 3.50 -0.45 95.53
N ASP A 35 3.86 -1.72 95.72
CA ASP A 35 5.17 -2.23 95.30
C ASP A 35 5.22 -3.77 95.34
N GLN A 36 5.82 -4.34 94.30
CA GLN A 36 5.93 -5.78 93.96
C GLN A 36 4.72 -6.43 93.25
N VAL A 37 4.25 -5.78 92.18
CA VAL A 37 3.56 -6.48 91.08
C VAL A 37 4.61 -7.26 90.29
N THR A 38 4.75 -8.56 90.59
CA THR A 38 5.58 -9.50 89.83
C THR A 38 5.27 -9.42 88.34
N GLU A 39 6.25 -9.63 87.47
CA GLU A 39 6.04 -9.63 86.00
C GLU A 39 4.89 -10.57 85.59
N THR A 40 4.66 -11.64 86.35
CA THR A 40 3.51 -12.55 86.27
C THR A 40 2.15 -11.90 86.52
N SER A 41 2.05 -10.93 87.43
CA SER A 41 0.82 -10.17 87.70
C SER A 41 0.50 -9.18 86.59
N LYS A 42 1.51 -8.48 86.03
CA LYS A 42 1.33 -7.66 84.82
C LYS A 42 0.89 -8.51 83.62
N LEU A 43 1.46 -9.70 83.46
CA LEU A 43 1.07 -10.65 82.41
C LEU A 43 -0.38 -11.14 82.59
N ASN A 44 -0.83 -11.38 83.82
CA ASN A 44 -2.21 -11.79 84.10
C ASN A 44 -3.22 -10.66 83.85
N GLN A 45 -2.90 -9.42 84.25
CA GLN A 45 -3.71 -8.26 83.93
C GLN A 45 -3.78 -8.03 82.40
N ALA A 46 -2.67 -8.20 81.68
CA ALA A 46 -2.66 -8.12 80.22
C ALA A 46 -3.50 -9.23 79.56
N LYS A 47 -3.51 -10.46 80.10
CA LYS A 47 -4.39 -11.55 79.64
C LYS A 47 -5.87 -11.24 79.88
N LEU A 48 -6.23 -10.71 81.05
CA LEU A 48 -7.59 -10.29 81.35
C LEU A 48 -8.06 -9.20 80.39
N LEU A 49 -7.25 -8.15 80.22
CA LEU A 49 -7.54 -7.08 79.28
C LEU A 49 -7.69 -7.60 77.83
N ARG A 50 -6.82 -8.54 77.42
CA ARG A 50 -6.93 -9.17 76.09
C ARG A 50 -8.25 -9.95 75.93
N ASN A 51 -8.68 -10.67 76.96
CA ASN A 51 -9.95 -11.39 76.94
C ASN A 51 -11.14 -10.43 76.93
N ASP A 52 -11.11 -9.37 77.73
CA ASP A 52 -12.18 -8.36 77.77
C ASP A 52 -12.30 -7.62 76.44
N LEU A 53 -11.16 -7.26 75.82
CA LEU A 53 -11.14 -6.69 74.47
C LEU A 53 -11.72 -7.66 73.44
N ARG A 54 -11.37 -8.95 73.53
CA ARG A 54 -11.92 -9.97 72.63
C ARG A 54 -13.44 -10.12 72.80
N ASN A 55 -13.92 -10.21 74.03
CA ASN A 55 -15.35 -10.27 74.33
C ASN A 55 -16.10 -9.01 73.84
N HIS A 56 -15.48 -7.83 73.95
CA HIS A 56 -16.06 -6.60 73.44
C HIS A 56 -16.10 -6.58 71.91
N ILE A 57 -15.06 -7.06 71.23
CA ILE A 57 -15.05 -7.25 69.78
C ILE A 57 -16.19 -8.20 69.38
N ASP A 58 -16.29 -9.38 70.00
CA ASP A 58 -17.34 -10.37 69.72
C ASP A 58 -18.76 -9.78 69.96
N TYR A 59 -18.92 -8.89 70.95
CA TYR A 59 -20.19 -8.20 71.22
C TYR A 59 -20.51 -7.14 70.16
N VAL A 60 -19.53 -6.34 69.75
CA VAL A 60 -19.70 -5.34 68.69
C VAL A 60 -20.02 -6.02 67.35
N GLU A 61 -19.37 -7.14 67.04
CA GLU A 61 -19.68 -7.97 65.86
C GLU A 61 -21.15 -8.40 65.86
N LYS A 62 -21.67 -8.91 66.99
CA LYS A 62 -23.10 -9.26 67.10
C LYS A 62 -24.05 -8.07 66.88
N ILE A 63 -23.67 -6.87 67.30
CA ILE A 63 -24.48 -5.67 67.04
C ILE A 63 -24.51 -5.38 65.53
N ILE A 64 -23.37 -5.51 64.86
CA ILE A 64 -23.27 -5.31 63.41
C ILE A 64 -24.12 -6.35 62.68
N ASP A 65 -24.05 -7.63 63.06
CA ASP A 65 -24.88 -8.70 62.47
C ASP A 65 -26.38 -8.38 62.58
N ASN A 66 -26.84 -7.92 63.74
CA ASN A 66 -28.24 -7.52 63.95
C ASN A 66 -28.63 -6.29 63.10
N LEU A 67 -27.70 -5.36 62.86
CA LEU A 67 -27.94 -4.19 62.01
C LEU A 67 -28.03 -4.59 60.54
N ASP A 68 -27.18 -5.51 60.08
CA ASP A 68 -27.23 -6.09 58.74
C ASP A 68 -28.55 -6.86 58.54
N GLU A 69 -28.95 -7.72 59.49
CA GLU A 69 -30.22 -8.45 59.44
C GLU A 69 -31.42 -7.48 59.35
N TRP A 70 -31.42 -6.43 60.17
CA TRP A 70 -32.44 -5.39 60.11
C TRP A 70 -32.47 -4.67 58.76
N ALA A 71 -31.30 -4.33 58.20
CA ALA A 71 -31.20 -3.67 56.90
C ALA A 71 -31.76 -4.56 55.77
N PHE A 72 -31.46 -5.87 55.77
CA PHE A 72 -32.04 -6.81 54.81
C PHE A 72 -33.56 -6.86 54.89
N ILE A 73 -34.13 -6.97 56.10
CA ILE A 73 -35.59 -7.00 56.31
C ILE A 73 -36.24 -5.69 55.82
N GLU A 74 -35.68 -4.54 56.18
CA GLU A 74 -36.24 -3.24 55.83
C GLU A 74 -36.20 -3.00 54.31
N ILE A 75 -35.06 -3.30 53.67
CA ILE A 75 -34.90 -3.15 52.22
C ILE A 75 -35.83 -4.09 51.45
N ALA A 76 -35.96 -5.35 51.88
CA ALA A 76 -36.86 -6.32 51.27
C ALA A 76 -38.33 -5.85 51.33
N ASN A 77 -38.75 -5.29 52.47
CA ASN A 77 -40.08 -4.72 52.65
C ASN A 77 -40.30 -3.49 51.75
N LEU A 78 -39.34 -2.57 51.70
CA LEU A 78 -39.42 -1.34 50.88
C LEU A 78 -39.54 -1.62 49.38
N THR A 79 -38.95 -2.72 48.93
CA THR A 79 -38.86 -3.07 47.50
C THR A 79 -39.80 -4.20 47.11
N GLU A 80 -40.58 -4.73 48.05
CA GLU A 80 -41.48 -5.87 47.87
C GLU A 80 -40.78 -7.08 47.22
N ASN A 81 -39.64 -7.49 47.79
CA ASN A 81 -38.89 -8.65 47.32
C ASN A 81 -38.50 -9.61 48.45
N GLU A 82 -37.84 -10.72 48.09
CA GLU A 82 -37.43 -11.78 49.02
C GLU A 82 -35.92 -11.73 49.36
N LEU A 83 -35.26 -10.58 49.17
CA LEU A 83 -33.81 -10.45 49.40
C LEU A 83 -33.46 -10.75 50.87
N ASN A 84 -32.55 -11.70 51.05
CA ASN A 84 -31.94 -12.01 52.34
C ASN A 84 -30.42 -12.21 52.16
N GLU A 85 -29.71 -12.35 53.28
CA GLU A 85 -28.26 -12.48 53.28
C GLU A 85 -27.76 -13.67 52.43
N SER A 86 -28.45 -14.82 52.48
CA SER A 86 -28.09 -15.99 51.69
C SER A 86 -28.20 -15.72 50.19
N ILE A 87 -29.30 -15.11 49.74
CA ILE A 87 -29.53 -14.76 48.33
C ILE A 87 -28.51 -13.71 47.87
N TYR A 88 -28.24 -12.69 48.70
CA TYR A 88 -27.21 -11.69 48.39
C TYR A 88 -25.83 -12.32 48.20
N ASN A 89 -25.42 -13.20 49.12
CA ASN A 89 -24.14 -13.87 49.05
C ASN A 89 -24.04 -14.80 47.82
N GLU A 90 -25.12 -15.49 47.46
CA GLU A 90 -25.18 -16.31 46.24
C GLU A 90 -25.03 -15.45 44.98
N LEU A 91 -25.80 -14.36 44.87
CA LEU A 91 -25.71 -13.42 43.74
C LEU A 91 -24.32 -12.77 43.65
N ASN A 92 -23.74 -12.38 44.79
CA ASN A 92 -22.40 -11.81 44.85
C ASN A 92 -21.34 -12.81 44.37
N ASN A 93 -21.45 -14.08 44.77
CA ASN A 93 -20.54 -15.12 44.29
C ASN A 93 -20.70 -15.35 42.79
N ASN A 94 -21.94 -15.42 42.30
CA ASN A 94 -22.23 -15.61 40.87
C ASN A 94 -21.67 -14.46 40.03
N ILE A 95 -21.83 -13.21 40.46
CA ILE A 95 -21.31 -12.08 39.70
C ILE A 95 -19.78 -12.02 39.69
N ASN A 96 -19.15 -12.37 40.81
CA ASN A 96 -17.69 -12.41 40.89
C ASN A 96 -17.12 -13.52 40.00
N ILE A 97 -17.81 -14.66 39.90
CA ILE A 97 -17.46 -15.74 38.96
C ILE A 97 -17.63 -15.26 37.51
N LEU A 98 -18.74 -14.61 37.16
CA LEU A 98 -18.95 -14.03 35.83
C LEU A 98 -17.85 -13.04 35.46
N GLN A 99 -17.54 -12.11 36.37
CA GLN A 99 -16.49 -11.11 36.18
C GLN A 99 -15.10 -11.75 36.02
N TYR A 100 -14.78 -12.74 36.85
CA TYR A 100 -13.52 -13.48 36.74
C TYR A 100 -13.42 -14.19 35.38
N ASN A 101 -14.45 -14.96 35.01
CA ASN A 101 -14.44 -15.74 33.78
C ASN A 101 -14.36 -14.84 32.53
N ILE A 102 -15.04 -13.69 32.51
CA ILE A 102 -14.95 -12.79 31.35
C ILE A 102 -13.59 -12.08 31.29
N THR A 103 -13.01 -11.72 32.43
CA THR A 103 -11.66 -11.16 32.48
C THR A 103 -10.63 -12.18 32.00
N GLU A 104 -10.77 -13.44 32.43
CA GLU A 104 -9.92 -14.54 31.98
C GLU A 104 -10.06 -14.77 30.46
N LEU A 105 -11.30 -14.84 29.94
CA LEU A 105 -11.56 -15.00 28.51
C LEU A 105 -10.98 -13.84 27.70
N SER A 106 -11.20 -12.60 28.14
CA SER A 106 -10.66 -11.39 27.49
C SER A 106 -9.13 -11.43 27.43
N SER A 107 -8.47 -11.84 28.52
CA SER A 107 -7.01 -12.00 28.53
C SER A 107 -6.51 -13.08 27.56
N LYS A 108 -7.25 -14.20 27.43
CA LYS A 108 -6.91 -15.31 26.53
C LYS A 108 -7.00 -14.94 25.05
N ILE A 109 -7.83 -13.97 24.66
CA ILE A 109 -7.96 -13.52 23.26
C ILE A 109 -6.65 -12.88 22.74
N PHE A 110 -5.91 -12.23 23.62
CA PHE A 110 -4.63 -11.57 23.27
C PHE A 110 -3.47 -12.56 23.09
N ASN A 111 -3.63 -13.82 23.54
CA ASN A 111 -2.62 -14.85 23.36
C ASN A 111 -2.86 -15.61 22.04
N ASP A 112 -1.96 -15.44 21.07
CA ASP A 112 -2.08 -16.00 19.71
C ASP A 112 -2.02 -17.53 19.64
N ASN A 113 -1.59 -18.20 20.72
CA ASN A 113 -1.55 -19.67 20.78
C ASN A 113 -2.90 -20.33 21.08
N ASN A 114 -3.93 -19.55 21.41
CA ASN A 114 -5.23 -20.10 21.79
C ASN A 114 -6.09 -20.43 20.56
N ASP A 115 -6.71 -21.61 20.59
CA ASP A 115 -7.66 -22.03 19.55
C ASP A 115 -8.93 -21.17 19.63
N ILE A 116 -9.10 -20.29 18.64
CA ILE A 116 -10.21 -19.32 18.61
C ILE A 116 -11.59 -19.97 18.69
N TYR A 117 -11.77 -21.19 18.16
CA TYR A 117 -13.04 -21.91 18.25
C TYR A 117 -13.33 -22.43 19.66
N LYS A 118 -12.30 -22.69 20.47
CA LYS A 118 -12.47 -22.97 21.91
C LYS A 118 -12.90 -21.72 22.66
N LEU A 119 -12.33 -20.56 22.32
CA LEU A 119 -12.71 -19.28 22.93
C LEU A 119 -14.17 -18.92 22.59
N GLU A 120 -14.62 -19.20 21.37
CA GLU A 120 -16.03 -19.06 20.96
C GLU A 120 -16.95 -19.91 21.83
N ASN A 121 -16.63 -21.20 22.00
CA ASN A 121 -17.43 -22.09 22.85
C ASN A 121 -17.49 -21.61 24.30
N ILE A 122 -16.37 -21.11 24.85
CA ILE A 122 -16.35 -20.52 26.20
C ILE A 122 -17.24 -19.27 26.25
N SER A 123 -17.17 -18.39 25.25
CA SER A 123 -18.03 -17.20 25.16
C SER A 123 -19.53 -17.57 25.13
N ILE A 124 -19.91 -18.60 24.36
CA ILE A 124 -21.30 -19.08 24.27
C ILE A 124 -21.78 -19.63 25.61
N LEU A 125 -20.94 -20.38 26.32
CA LEU A 125 -21.27 -20.87 27.67
C LEU A 125 -21.43 -19.70 28.64
N LEU A 126 -20.51 -18.73 28.59
CA LEU A 126 -20.60 -17.54 29.43
C LEU A 126 -21.87 -16.74 29.16
N GLN A 127 -22.31 -16.65 27.90
CA GLN A 127 -23.55 -15.96 27.56
C GLN A 127 -24.75 -16.58 28.29
N LYS A 128 -24.80 -17.91 28.41
CA LYS A 128 -25.87 -18.58 29.16
C LYS A 128 -25.85 -18.23 30.64
N ASP A 129 -24.66 -18.05 31.22
CA ASP A 129 -24.53 -17.64 32.62
C ASP A 129 -24.96 -16.17 32.82
N PHE A 130 -24.63 -15.29 31.86
CA PHE A 130 -25.13 -13.90 31.83
C PHE A 130 -26.65 -13.85 31.69
N ASP A 131 -27.22 -14.64 30.77
CA ASP A 131 -28.66 -14.71 30.55
C ASP A 131 -29.38 -15.26 31.79
N LYS A 132 -28.78 -16.24 32.48
CA LYS A 132 -29.31 -16.77 33.74
C LYS A 132 -29.35 -15.68 34.81
N PHE A 133 -28.25 -14.95 35.00
CA PHE A 133 -28.15 -13.88 35.99
C PHE A 133 -29.11 -12.71 35.69
N ASP A 134 -29.28 -12.35 34.42
CA ASP A 134 -30.22 -11.29 34.03
C ASP A 134 -31.68 -11.68 34.31
N ASN A 135 -32.04 -12.95 34.08
CA ASN A 135 -33.36 -13.48 34.42
C ASN A 135 -33.62 -13.51 35.93
N GLU A 136 -32.57 -13.67 36.75
CA GLU A 136 -32.66 -13.59 38.22
C GLU A 136 -32.84 -12.13 38.69
N LEU A 137 -32.36 -11.14 37.91
CA LEU A 137 -32.43 -9.71 38.22
C LEU A 137 -33.70 -9.00 37.70
N ASN A 138 -34.82 -9.18 38.40
CA ASN A 138 -36.00 -8.32 38.18
C ASN A 138 -35.79 -6.88 38.72
N ASP A 139 -36.62 -5.93 38.28
CA ASP A 139 -36.48 -4.51 38.65
C ASP A 139 -36.53 -4.27 40.17
N LYS A 140 -37.40 -5.00 40.89
CA LYS A 140 -37.51 -4.90 42.36
C LYS A 140 -36.25 -5.39 43.08
N LEU A 141 -35.60 -6.43 42.55
CA LEU A 141 -34.35 -6.95 43.09
C LEU A 141 -33.18 -6.00 42.79
N LYS A 142 -33.15 -5.38 41.60
CA LYS A 142 -32.16 -4.35 41.25
C LYS A 142 -32.23 -3.16 42.21
N ASP A 143 -33.43 -2.68 42.51
CA ASP A 143 -33.64 -1.57 43.46
C ASP A 143 -33.13 -1.92 44.86
N ALA A 144 -33.41 -3.13 45.34
CA ALA A 144 -32.94 -3.58 46.65
C ALA A 144 -31.43 -3.75 46.73
N LEU A 145 -30.81 -4.32 45.69
CA LEU A 145 -29.36 -4.44 45.62
C LEU A 145 -28.70 -3.06 45.66
N ASN A 146 -29.25 -2.05 44.96
CA ASN A 146 -28.76 -0.68 45.02
C ASN A 146 -28.88 -0.05 46.42
N LEU A 147 -30.04 -0.21 47.08
CA LEU A 147 -30.23 0.27 48.45
C LEU A 147 -29.25 -0.41 49.44
N LEU A 148 -29.03 -1.71 49.28
CA LEU A 148 -28.12 -2.47 50.13
C LEU A 148 -26.65 -2.06 49.89
N SER A 149 -26.25 -1.84 48.65
CA SER A 149 -24.91 -1.33 48.32
C SER A 149 -24.67 0.07 48.90
N ASN A 150 -25.69 0.94 48.90
CA ASN A 150 -25.62 2.25 49.56
C ASN A 150 -25.47 2.11 51.08
N TYR A 151 -26.19 1.16 51.70
CA TYR A 151 -26.07 0.87 53.13
C TYR A 151 -24.67 0.36 53.51
N LYS A 152 -24.15 -0.62 52.75
CA LYS A 152 -22.81 -1.19 52.97
C LYS A 152 -21.67 -0.27 52.53
N ASN A 153 -21.97 0.80 51.79
CA ASN A 153 -21.00 1.69 51.16
C ASN A 153 -20.01 0.92 50.26
N GLU A 154 -20.54 -0.06 49.52
CA GLU A 154 -19.81 -0.96 48.62
C GLU A 154 -20.13 -0.62 47.15
N THR A 155 -19.31 -1.14 46.23
CA THR A 155 -19.62 -1.03 44.79
C THR A 155 -20.91 -1.79 44.49
N SER A 156 -21.83 -1.18 43.75
CA SER A 156 -23.09 -1.85 43.41
C SER A 156 -22.84 -3.12 42.61
N MET A 157 -23.49 -4.21 43.01
CA MET A 157 -23.47 -5.47 42.27
C MET A 157 -23.98 -5.29 40.84
N ILE A 158 -24.93 -4.38 40.66
CA ILE A 158 -25.48 -4.01 39.35
C ILE A 158 -24.42 -3.31 38.49
N ASP A 159 -23.59 -2.45 39.09
CA ASP A 159 -22.50 -1.79 38.38
C ASP A 159 -21.41 -2.79 37.96
N ILE A 160 -21.08 -3.76 38.83
CA ILE A 160 -20.15 -4.85 38.50
C ILE A 160 -20.68 -5.66 37.32
N TYR A 161 -21.97 -6.00 37.33
CA TYR A 161 -22.63 -6.71 36.23
C TYR A 161 -22.64 -5.93 34.92
N ASN A 162 -23.04 -4.66 34.96
CA ASN A 162 -23.05 -3.81 33.78
C ASN A 162 -21.65 -3.70 33.16
N ASN A 163 -20.61 -3.56 33.99
CA ASN A 163 -19.23 -3.55 33.52
C ASN A 163 -18.81 -4.91 32.92
N ALA A 164 -19.12 -6.02 33.59
CA ALA A 164 -18.82 -7.36 33.07
C ALA A 164 -19.52 -7.65 31.74
N SER A 165 -20.77 -7.21 31.59
CA SER A 165 -21.56 -7.31 30.35
C SER A 165 -20.97 -6.47 29.21
N LEU A 166 -20.48 -5.27 29.51
CA LEU A 166 -19.78 -4.42 28.54
C LEU A 166 -18.48 -5.09 28.07
N ILE A 167 -17.66 -5.59 28.99
CA ILE A 167 -16.45 -6.35 28.66
C ILE A 167 -16.80 -7.59 27.83
N LYS A 168 -17.91 -8.27 28.13
CA LYS A 168 -18.40 -9.42 27.34
C LYS A 168 -18.70 -9.04 25.91
N SER A 169 -19.47 -7.97 25.69
CA SER A 169 -19.80 -7.48 24.35
C SER A 169 -18.55 -7.16 23.53
N GLU A 170 -17.57 -6.45 24.12
CA GLU A 170 -16.29 -6.16 23.45
C GLU A 170 -15.47 -7.42 23.16
N THR A 171 -15.46 -8.36 24.09
CA THR A 171 -14.75 -9.65 23.98
C THR A 171 -15.33 -10.48 22.83
N ASP A 172 -16.65 -10.55 22.71
CA ASP A 172 -17.33 -11.29 21.65
C ASP A 172 -17.05 -10.69 20.27
N GLN A 173 -17.10 -9.36 20.15
CA GLN A 173 -16.76 -8.69 18.88
C GLN A 173 -15.33 -9.04 18.43
N LYS A 174 -14.37 -9.10 19.37
CA LYS A 174 -12.99 -9.52 19.07
C LYS A 174 -12.91 -10.98 18.65
N ILE A 175 -13.62 -11.89 19.31
CA ILE A 175 -13.69 -13.32 18.94
C ILE A 175 -14.25 -13.47 17.53
N ILE A 176 -15.41 -12.87 17.25
CA ILE A 176 -16.06 -12.92 15.93
C ILE A 176 -15.11 -12.39 14.85
N LYS A 177 -14.44 -11.26 15.10
CA LYS A 177 -13.47 -10.70 14.15
C LYS A 177 -12.32 -11.68 13.87
N LYS A 178 -11.71 -12.28 14.90
CA LYS A 178 -10.64 -13.29 14.73
C LYS A 178 -11.13 -14.54 13.97
N ILE A 179 -12.35 -15.01 14.22
CA ILE A 179 -12.96 -16.13 13.48
C ILE A 179 -13.13 -15.78 11.99
N LEU A 180 -13.64 -14.59 11.69
CA LEU A 180 -13.81 -14.12 10.30
C LEU A 180 -12.46 -14.04 9.59
N ILE A 181 -11.41 -13.53 10.24
CA ILE A 181 -10.05 -13.49 9.68
C ILE A 181 -9.55 -14.90 9.36
N LYS A 182 -9.62 -15.83 10.32
CA LYS A 182 -9.19 -17.23 10.13
C LYS A 182 -9.96 -17.92 9.00
N THR A 183 -11.28 -17.71 8.97
CA THR A 183 -12.15 -18.25 7.91
C THR A 183 -11.77 -17.66 6.54
N CYS A 184 -11.49 -16.35 6.47
CA CYS A 184 -11.04 -15.71 5.23
C CYS A 184 -9.74 -16.34 4.71
N ILE A 185 -8.75 -16.52 5.58
CA ILE A 185 -7.47 -17.16 5.26
C ILE A 185 -7.69 -18.58 4.71
N GLU A 186 -8.51 -19.39 5.37
CA GLU A 186 -8.84 -20.74 4.92
C GLU A 186 -9.50 -20.74 3.53
N LYS A 187 -10.45 -19.84 3.27
CA LYS A 187 -11.08 -19.71 1.95
C LYS A 187 -10.08 -19.31 0.86
N ILE A 188 -9.12 -18.44 1.15
CA ILE A 188 -8.05 -18.07 0.20
C ILE A 188 -7.16 -19.28 -0.09
N ARG A 189 -6.74 -20.03 0.94
CA ARG A 189 -5.94 -21.27 0.79
C ARG A 189 -6.67 -22.33 -0.04
N LEU A 190 -7.99 -22.43 0.11
CA LEU A 190 -8.87 -23.29 -0.70
C LEU A 190 -9.22 -22.72 -2.09
N GLN A 191 -8.67 -21.56 -2.47
CA GLN A 191 -8.93 -20.86 -3.73
C GLN A 191 -10.41 -20.45 -3.94
N LYS A 192 -11.18 -20.36 -2.85
CA LYS A 192 -12.57 -19.90 -2.82
C LYS A 192 -12.65 -18.38 -2.71
N TYR A 193 -12.03 -17.67 -3.68
CA TYR A 193 -11.80 -16.21 -3.59
C TYR A 193 -13.06 -15.36 -3.44
N LYS A 194 -14.19 -15.78 -4.05
CA LYS A 194 -15.47 -15.07 -3.91
C LYS A 194 -16.01 -15.13 -2.47
N GLU A 195 -15.88 -16.28 -1.81
CA GLU A 195 -16.27 -16.45 -0.41
C GLU A 195 -15.33 -15.64 0.49
N ALA A 196 -14.01 -15.71 0.26
CA ALA A 196 -13.03 -14.92 1.00
C ALA A 196 -13.30 -13.41 0.91
N LYS A 197 -13.62 -12.91 -0.29
CA LYS A 197 -14.00 -11.50 -0.50
C LYS A 197 -15.22 -11.11 0.33
N ASN A 198 -16.26 -11.94 0.31
CA ASN A 198 -17.47 -11.65 1.08
C ASN A 198 -17.17 -11.56 2.58
N ILE A 199 -16.31 -12.46 3.09
CA ILE A 199 -15.86 -12.44 4.49
C ILE A 199 -15.03 -11.19 4.79
N LEU A 200 -14.09 -10.82 3.91
CA LEU A 200 -13.29 -9.61 4.08
C LEU A 200 -14.16 -8.34 4.15
N ASN A 201 -15.21 -8.28 3.33
CA ASN A 201 -16.19 -7.18 3.38
C ASN A 201 -16.98 -7.15 4.69
N LEU A 202 -17.26 -8.31 5.31
CA LEU A 202 -17.93 -8.39 6.62
C LEU A 202 -17.03 -7.89 7.76
N ILE A 203 -15.72 -8.11 7.66
CA ILE A 203 -14.76 -7.61 8.66
C ILE A 203 -14.70 -6.08 8.64
N ASN A 204 -14.84 -5.46 7.45
CA ASN A 204 -14.89 -4.00 7.25
C ASN A 204 -13.73 -3.22 7.91
N ASP A 205 -12.53 -3.83 7.95
CA ASP A 205 -11.32 -3.21 8.49
C ASP A 205 -10.14 -3.47 7.55
N ASN A 206 -9.60 -2.43 6.92
CA ASN A 206 -8.47 -2.58 6.01
C ASN A 206 -7.17 -2.95 6.74
N ASN A 207 -7.08 -2.71 8.05
CA ASN A 207 -5.87 -3.01 8.82
C ASN A 207 -5.61 -4.52 8.95
N VAL A 208 -6.66 -5.35 8.82
CA VAL A 208 -6.52 -6.82 8.88
C VAL A 208 -5.97 -7.42 7.59
N ILE A 209 -5.88 -6.65 6.49
CA ILE A 209 -5.40 -7.16 5.19
C ILE A 209 -3.95 -7.65 5.33
N ASN A 210 -3.11 -6.93 6.06
CA ASN A 210 -1.72 -7.32 6.30
C ASN A 210 -1.63 -8.65 7.05
N GLU A 211 -2.45 -8.84 8.08
CA GLU A 211 -2.54 -10.09 8.84
C GLU A 211 -2.96 -11.26 7.93
N ILE A 212 -4.03 -11.08 7.15
CA ILE A 212 -4.52 -12.10 6.21
C ILE A 212 -3.45 -12.46 5.17
N VAL A 213 -2.80 -11.46 4.57
CA VAL A 213 -1.79 -11.69 3.52
C VAL A 213 -0.55 -12.36 4.10
N ASN A 214 -0.08 -11.94 5.28
CA ASN A 214 1.04 -12.58 5.97
C ASN A 214 0.77 -14.07 6.21
N GLU A 215 -0.39 -14.40 6.78
CA GLU A 215 -0.81 -15.77 7.06
C GLU A 215 -1.04 -16.61 5.80
N VAL A 216 -1.63 -16.05 4.74
CA VAL A 216 -1.82 -16.78 3.47
C VAL A 216 -0.48 -17.02 2.78
N TYR A 217 0.40 -16.01 2.77
CA TYR A 217 1.71 -16.11 2.15
C TYR A 217 2.61 -17.10 2.89
N ASN A 218 2.58 -17.06 4.23
CA ASN A 218 3.26 -17.99 5.13
C ASN A 218 4.73 -18.23 4.75
N SER A 219 5.49 -17.15 4.53
CA SER A 219 6.90 -17.19 4.15
C SER A 219 7.23 -18.05 2.91
N SER A 220 6.25 -18.35 2.05
CA SER A 220 6.43 -19.28 0.93
C SER A 220 6.15 -18.61 -0.41
N GLU A 221 7.16 -18.56 -1.28
CA GLU A 221 7.04 -17.99 -2.63
C GLU A 221 6.01 -18.73 -3.51
N ASN A 222 5.67 -19.98 -3.18
CA ASN A 222 4.63 -20.76 -3.86
C ASN A 222 3.24 -20.16 -3.64
N ASN A 223 3.04 -19.42 -2.55
CA ASN A 223 1.76 -18.79 -2.22
C ASN A 223 1.59 -17.41 -2.87
N PHE A 224 2.59 -16.91 -3.61
CA PHE A 224 2.51 -15.65 -4.35
C PHE A 224 1.26 -15.56 -5.22
N ASP A 225 1.00 -16.59 -6.04
CA ASP A 225 -0.15 -16.60 -6.95
C ASP A 225 -1.49 -16.73 -6.20
N LEU A 226 -1.51 -17.31 -4.99
CA LEU A 226 -2.72 -17.38 -4.17
C LEU A 226 -3.15 -15.98 -3.71
N VAL A 227 -2.22 -15.22 -3.12
CA VAL A 227 -2.47 -13.83 -2.68
C VAL A 227 -2.81 -12.93 -3.86
N ARG A 228 -2.05 -13.05 -4.96
CA ARG A 228 -2.26 -12.24 -6.17
C ARG A 228 -3.64 -12.47 -6.79
N LYS A 229 -4.09 -13.74 -6.88
CA LYS A 229 -5.43 -14.07 -7.40
C LYS A 229 -6.54 -13.59 -6.46
N PHE A 230 -6.29 -13.62 -5.16
CA PHE A 230 -7.23 -13.04 -4.19
C PHE A 230 -7.40 -11.53 -4.41
N SER A 231 -6.31 -10.77 -4.59
CA SER A 231 -6.39 -9.34 -4.94
C SER A 231 -7.33 -9.09 -6.13
N LYS A 232 -7.10 -9.80 -7.25
CA LYS A 232 -7.92 -9.68 -8.46
C LYS A 232 -9.42 -9.95 -8.23
N SER A 233 -9.78 -10.81 -7.27
CA SER A 233 -11.18 -11.12 -7.00
C SER A 233 -11.95 -9.96 -6.37
N ASN A 234 -11.24 -9.00 -5.78
CA ASN A 234 -11.80 -7.82 -5.14
C ASN A 234 -12.10 -6.74 -6.19
N SER A 235 -13.35 -6.29 -6.21
CA SER A 235 -13.79 -5.20 -7.09
C SER A 235 -13.56 -3.82 -6.48
N ASN A 236 -13.21 -3.75 -5.20
CA ASN A 236 -12.84 -2.51 -4.54
C ASN A 236 -11.34 -2.27 -4.76
N ILE A 237 -11.03 -1.26 -5.57
CA ILE A 237 -9.66 -0.90 -5.97
C ILE A 237 -8.75 -0.66 -4.76
N ARG A 238 -9.28 -0.04 -3.69
CA ARG A 238 -8.51 0.22 -2.46
C ARG A 238 -8.14 -1.06 -1.74
N ILE A 239 -9.05 -2.02 -1.67
CA ILE A 239 -8.77 -3.33 -1.07
C ILE A 239 -7.75 -4.09 -1.92
N SER A 240 -7.93 -4.13 -3.24
CA SER A 240 -6.99 -4.79 -4.16
C SER A 240 -5.59 -4.19 -4.07
N TYR A 241 -5.48 -2.86 -4.03
CA TYR A 241 -4.22 -2.16 -3.80
C TYR A 241 -3.57 -2.53 -2.47
N ASN A 242 -4.33 -2.52 -1.37
CA ASN A 242 -3.80 -2.88 -0.05
C ASN A 242 -3.31 -4.33 -0.01
N ILE A 243 -3.98 -5.27 -0.69
CA ILE A 243 -3.52 -6.66 -0.81
C ILE A 243 -2.21 -6.73 -1.61
N TYR A 244 -2.08 -5.96 -2.70
CA TYR A 244 -0.84 -5.87 -3.45
C TYR A 244 0.31 -5.28 -2.63
N LYS A 245 0.05 -4.19 -1.90
CA LYS A 245 1.04 -3.59 -1.01
C LYS A 245 1.50 -4.57 0.06
N ALA A 246 0.57 -5.25 0.73
CA ALA A 246 0.89 -6.29 1.71
C ALA A 246 1.70 -7.43 1.09
N LEU A 247 1.36 -7.87 -0.13
CA LEU A 247 2.12 -8.90 -0.85
C LEU A 247 3.56 -8.43 -1.15
N TYR A 248 3.74 -7.17 -1.56
CA TYR A 248 5.07 -6.60 -1.76
C TYR A 248 5.89 -6.59 -0.47
N ASP A 249 5.31 -6.18 0.65
CA ASP A 249 5.98 -6.17 1.95
C ASP A 249 6.47 -7.57 2.35
N GLN A 250 5.68 -8.61 2.05
CA GLN A 250 6.08 -10.00 2.24
C GLN A 250 7.24 -10.41 1.33
N LEU A 251 7.24 -9.99 0.05
CA LEU A 251 8.37 -10.26 -0.85
C LEU A 251 9.66 -9.59 -0.37
N VAL A 252 9.56 -8.37 0.19
CA VAL A 252 10.69 -7.65 0.80
C VAL A 252 11.21 -8.35 2.04
N LEU A 253 10.31 -8.72 2.95
CA LEU A 253 10.67 -9.33 4.23
C LEU A 253 11.48 -10.63 4.05
N TYR A 254 11.13 -11.44 3.05
CA TYR A 254 11.78 -12.74 2.79
C TYR A 254 12.77 -12.73 1.62
N ASP A 255 13.04 -11.57 1.00
CA ASP A 255 13.90 -11.43 -0.19
C ASP A 255 13.51 -12.36 -1.36
N HIS A 256 12.20 -12.52 -1.59
CA HIS A 256 11.64 -13.41 -2.61
C HIS A 256 11.47 -12.72 -3.97
N PHE A 257 12.53 -12.03 -4.44
CA PHE A 257 12.56 -11.31 -5.72
C PHE A 257 13.31 -12.05 -6.82
N ASN A 258 13.37 -13.39 -6.77
CA ASN A 258 14.24 -14.17 -7.66
C ASN A 258 13.59 -14.58 -8.98
N ASP A 259 12.26 -14.42 -9.11
CA ASP A 259 11.48 -14.80 -10.28
C ASP A 259 11.00 -13.57 -11.07
N ALA A 260 11.66 -13.31 -12.19
CA ALA A 260 11.33 -12.19 -13.07
C ALA A 260 9.92 -12.30 -13.67
N ASP A 261 9.42 -13.52 -13.94
CA ASP A 261 8.08 -13.71 -14.49
C ASP A 261 7.00 -13.32 -13.48
N LYS A 262 7.22 -13.62 -12.20
CA LYS A 262 6.33 -13.18 -11.12
C LYS A 262 6.32 -11.66 -11.00
N LEU A 263 7.48 -11.01 -11.05
CA LEU A 263 7.56 -9.54 -10.98
C LEU A 263 6.91 -8.87 -12.19
N ILE A 264 7.13 -9.38 -13.41
CA ILE A 264 6.47 -8.86 -14.62
C ILE A 264 4.96 -9.03 -14.50
N LYS A 265 4.48 -10.19 -14.04
CA LYS A 265 3.04 -10.42 -13.78
C LYS A 265 2.51 -9.46 -12.72
N PHE A 266 3.28 -9.18 -11.66
CA PHE A 266 2.90 -8.24 -10.61
C PHE A 266 2.74 -6.82 -11.19
N ILE A 267 3.76 -6.30 -11.87
CA ILE A 267 3.73 -4.96 -12.47
C ILE A 267 2.57 -4.84 -13.47
N THR A 268 2.43 -5.81 -14.38
CA THR A 268 1.35 -5.82 -15.38
C THR A 268 -0.04 -5.78 -14.72
N LYS A 269 -0.18 -6.42 -13.55
CA LYS A 269 -1.43 -6.45 -12.82
C LYS A 269 -1.75 -5.12 -12.13
N LEU A 270 -0.76 -4.48 -11.53
CA LEU A 270 -0.92 -3.12 -10.98
C LEU A 270 -1.35 -2.13 -12.06
N TYR A 271 -0.77 -2.19 -13.25
CA TYR A 271 -1.21 -1.36 -14.37
C TYR A 271 -2.67 -1.62 -14.74
N ASN A 272 -2.98 -2.86 -15.11
CA ASN A 272 -4.29 -3.22 -15.66
C ASN A 272 -5.44 -3.14 -14.66
N GLU A 273 -5.20 -3.34 -13.36
CA GLU A 273 -6.25 -3.45 -12.34
C GLU A 273 -6.39 -2.19 -11.47
N ILE A 274 -5.41 -1.27 -11.50
CA ILE A 274 -5.41 -0.08 -10.63
C ILE A 274 -5.03 1.19 -11.40
N ILE A 275 -3.84 1.24 -12.00
CA ILE A 275 -3.32 2.49 -12.58
C ILE A 275 -4.15 2.93 -13.78
N ASP A 276 -4.46 2.00 -14.68
CA ASP A 276 -5.21 2.25 -15.92
C ASP A 276 -6.73 2.29 -15.69
N ASP A 277 -7.22 1.94 -14.50
CA ASP A 277 -8.66 2.02 -14.18
C ASP A 277 -9.09 3.49 -14.06
N ILE A 278 -10.07 3.91 -14.86
CA ILE A 278 -10.56 5.29 -14.88
C ILE A 278 -11.20 5.72 -13.54
N ASN A 279 -11.69 4.76 -12.76
CA ASN A 279 -12.37 4.99 -11.48
C ASN A 279 -11.43 4.91 -10.27
N ALA A 280 -10.16 4.55 -10.46
CA ALA A 280 -9.20 4.48 -9.36
C ALA A 280 -8.90 5.89 -8.81
N PRO A 281 -8.96 6.10 -7.48
CA PRO A 281 -8.58 7.36 -6.85
C PRO A 281 -7.14 7.78 -7.20
N VAL A 282 -6.93 9.09 -7.42
CA VAL A 282 -5.63 9.65 -7.84
C VAL A 282 -4.49 9.27 -6.90
N ASN A 283 -4.72 9.32 -5.58
CA ASN A 283 -3.72 8.92 -4.59
C ASN A 283 -3.34 7.45 -4.71
N ILE A 284 -4.31 6.55 -4.92
CA ILE A 284 -4.04 5.12 -5.09
C ILE A 284 -3.26 4.86 -6.39
N LYS A 285 -3.56 5.59 -7.47
CA LYS A 285 -2.79 5.51 -8.72
C LYS A 285 -1.34 5.92 -8.50
N GLN A 286 -1.12 7.04 -7.80
CA GLN A 286 0.21 7.54 -7.51
C GLN A 286 1.00 6.55 -6.66
N ASP A 287 0.43 6.07 -5.55
CA ASP A 287 1.12 5.10 -4.70
C ASP A 287 1.40 3.77 -5.46
N SER A 288 0.50 3.38 -6.37
CA SER A 288 0.69 2.20 -7.22
C SER A 288 1.82 2.39 -8.23
N LEU A 289 1.99 3.59 -8.78
CA LEU A 289 3.11 3.93 -9.66
C LEU A 289 4.44 3.85 -8.90
N GLU A 290 4.48 4.38 -7.67
CA GLU A 290 5.66 4.27 -6.81
C GLU A 290 6.01 2.81 -6.50
N LEU A 291 5.00 1.98 -6.20
CA LEU A 291 5.19 0.54 -6.01
C LEU A 291 5.72 -0.15 -7.28
N VAL A 292 5.20 0.22 -8.46
CA VAL A 292 5.71 -0.27 -9.74
C VAL A 292 7.17 0.10 -9.94
N ASP A 293 7.59 1.32 -9.61
CA ASP A 293 8.98 1.75 -9.74
C ASP A 293 9.91 0.92 -8.83
N LEU A 294 9.49 0.64 -7.60
CA LEU A 294 10.23 -0.25 -6.69
C LEU A 294 10.37 -1.67 -7.27
N LEU A 295 9.30 -2.22 -7.84
CA LEU A 295 9.32 -3.52 -8.52
C LEU A 295 10.23 -3.52 -9.76
N LYS A 296 10.23 -2.43 -10.54
CA LYS A 296 11.11 -2.26 -11.71
C LYS A 296 12.58 -2.24 -11.32
N VAL A 297 12.93 -1.66 -10.17
CA VAL A 297 14.30 -1.71 -9.64
C VAL A 297 14.74 -3.16 -9.38
N LYS A 298 13.89 -3.97 -8.74
CA LYS A 298 14.18 -5.40 -8.51
C LYS A 298 14.27 -6.18 -9.83
N LEU A 299 13.36 -5.92 -10.76
CA LEU A 299 13.36 -6.54 -12.09
C LEU A 299 14.61 -6.18 -12.90
N LYS A 300 15.11 -4.95 -12.79
CA LYS A 300 16.37 -4.49 -13.40
C LYS A 300 17.56 -5.35 -12.94
N VAL A 301 17.64 -5.66 -11.65
CA VAL A 301 18.72 -6.49 -11.08
C VAL A 301 18.70 -7.90 -11.69
N LEU A 302 17.52 -8.52 -11.76
CA LEU A 302 17.38 -9.85 -12.40
C LEU A 302 17.75 -9.81 -13.88
N LEU A 303 17.29 -8.79 -14.60
CA LEU A 303 17.61 -8.61 -16.02
C LEU A 303 19.11 -8.43 -16.23
N LYS A 304 19.80 -7.63 -15.41
CA LYS A 304 21.26 -7.52 -15.45
C LYS A 304 21.93 -8.87 -15.32
N SER A 305 21.56 -9.65 -14.32
CA SER A 305 22.10 -10.99 -14.08
C SER A 305 21.83 -11.93 -15.25
N PHE A 306 20.63 -11.87 -15.84
CA PHE A 306 20.25 -12.65 -17.01
C PHE A 306 21.10 -12.30 -18.24
N ILE A 307 21.24 -11.01 -18.59
CA ILE A 307 22.05 -10.56 -19.73
C ILE A 307 23.53 -10.93 -19.52
N LYS A 308 24.08 -10.72 -18.31
CA LYS A 308 25.44 -11.17 -17.96
C LYS A 308 25.61 -12.68 -18.12
N GLY A 309 24.60 -13.46 -17.76
CA GLY A 309 24.57 -14.91 -17.95
C GLY A 309 24.64 -15.31 -19.43
N ILE A 310 23.83 -14.69 -20.29
CA ILE A 310 23.87 -14.92 -21.74
C ILE A 310 25.28 -14.64 -22.29
N LEU A 311 25.82 -13.46 -21.99
CA LEU A 311 27.16 -13.04 -22.44
C LEU A 311 28.25 -14.02 -21.96
N ARG A 312 28.18 -14.52 -20.72
CA ARG A 312 29.13 -15.54 -20.22
C ARG A 312 29.03 -16.87 -20.97
N THR A 313 27.81 -17.34 -21.24
CA THR A 313 27.61 -18.62 -21.92
C THR A 313 28.02 -18.61 -23.39
N ASN A 314 27.82 -17.50 -24.10
CA ASN A 314 28.29 -17.34 -25.48
C ASN A 314 29.82 -17.30 -25.54
N PHE A 315 30.45 -16.58 -24.60
CA PHE A 315 31.90 -16.54 -24.45
C PHE A 315 32.53 -17.92 -24.17
N GLN A 316 31.95 -18.71 -23.26
CA GLN A 316 32.44 -20.07 -22.96
C GLN A 316 32.28 -21.03 -24.15
N ARG A 317 31.17 -20.93 -24.89
CA ARG A 317 30.94 -21.72 -26.11
C ARG A 317 31.94 -21.37 -27.21
N TYR A 318 32.32 -20.10 -27.35
CA TYR A 318 33.31 -19.68 -28.34
C TYR A 318 34.71 -20.24 -28.03
N ASN A 319 35.14 -20.19 -26.76
CA ASN A 319 36.40 -20.79 -26.33
C ASN A 319 36.43 -22.32 -26.47
N TYR A 320 35.29 -22.99 -26.27
CA TYR A 320 35.17 -24.44 -26.48
C TYR A 320 35.16 -24.81 -27.97
N ASN A 321 34.46 -24.03 -28.82
CA ASN A 321 34.36 -24.26 -30.26
C ASN A 321 35.66 -23.96 -31.02
N ARG A 322 36.51 -23.06 -30.51
CA ARG A 322 37.87 -22.85 -31.06
C ARG A 322 38.77 -24.07 -30.89
N TYR A 323 38.47 -24.96 -29.94
CA TYR A 323 39.21 -26.19 -29.70
C TYR A 323 38.55 -27.44 -30.30
N ASN A 324 37.23 -27.45 -30.52
CA ASN A 324 36.52 -28.59 -31.09
C ASN A 324 35.49 -28.12 -32.14
N ASN A 325 35.78 -28.39 -33.42
CA ASN A 325 34.92 -28.14 -34.58
C ASN A 325 33.66 -29.06 -34.59
N TYR A 326 32.83 -29.00 -33.56
CA TYR A 326 31.54 -29.69 -33.54
C TYR A 326 30.58 -28.92 -32.63
N TYR A 327 29.61 -28.19 -33.21
CA TYR A 327 28.18 -28.36 -32.91
C TYR A 327 27.27 -27.48 -33.77
N ASN A 328 26.19 -28.12 -34.22
CA ASN A 328 25.08 -27.56 -34.98
C ASN A 328 24.19 -26.60 -34.14
N ASN A 329 24.05 -25.38 -34.67
CA ASN A 329 22.90 -24.49 -34.84
C ASN A 329 21.47 -24.81 -34.29
N ASN A 330 21.28 -25.42 -33.12
CA ASN A 330 19.92 -25.69 -32.58
C ASN A 330 19.55 -24.96 -31.27
N ASN A 331 19.98 -23.70 -31.06
CA ASN A 331 19.58 -22.91 -29.88
C ASN A 331 19.04 -21.50 -30.18
N ASN A 332 18.57 -21.26 -31.41
CA ASN A 332 18.02 -19.98 -31.88
C ASN A 332 16.65 -19.58 -31.25
N ASN A 333 16.17 -20.33 -30.25
CA ASN A 333 14.87 -20.12 -29.59
C ASN A 333 14.99 -19.53 -28.16
N ARG A 334 16.19 -19.14 -27.70
CA ARG A 334 16.38 -18.71 -26.30
C ARG A 334 15.92 -17.27 -26.04
N LEU A 335 16.12 -16.32 -26.97
CA LEU A 335 15.74 -14.92 -26.73
C LEU A 335 14.23 -14.68 -26.94
N THR A 336 13.60 -15.37 -27.88
CA THR A 336 12.16 -15.26 -28.21
C THR A 336 11.19 -15.73 -27.13
N ASN A 337 11.63 -16.63 -26.24
CA ASN A 337 10.85 -17.12 -25.08
C ASN A 337 11.42 -16.67 -23.71
N SER A 338 12.33 -15.70 -23.69
CA SER A 338 13.03 -15.29 -22.45
C SER A 338 12.38 -14.13 -21.70
N ILE A 339 12.84 -13.95 -20.46
CA ILE A 339 12.62 -12.75 -19.63
C ILE A 339 12.93 -11.46 -20.40
N PHE A 340 13.91 -11.47 -21.30
CA PHE A 340 14.28 -10.34 -22.15
C PHE A 340 13.09 -9.83 -22.97
N TYR A 341 12.35 -10.73 -23.62
CA TYR A 341 11.16 -10.40 -24.41
C TYR A 341 10.04 -9.86 -23.54
N LYS A 342 9.76 -10.52 -22.40
CA LYS A 342 8.68 -10.10 -21.51
C LYS A 342 8.94 -8.71 -20.93
N ILE A 343 10.20 -8.37 -20.67
CA ILE A 343 10.57 -7.01 -20.25
C ILE A 343 10.49 -6.03 -21.41
N PHE A 344 10.93 -6.38 -22.63
CA PHE A 344 10.71 -5.53 -23.81
C PHE A 344 9.23 -5.17 -24.01
N LEU A 345 8.33 -6.15 -23.82
CA LEU A 345 6.90 -5.91 -23.88
C LEU A 345 6.37 -5.12 -22.68
N LEU A 346 6.98 -5.24 -21.51
CA LEU A 346 6.55 -4.48 -20.34
C LEU A 346 7.01 -3.02 -20.41
N ASP A 347 8.30 -2.81 -20.67
CA ASP A 347 9.01 -1.54 -20.61
C ASP A 347 10.31 -1.63 -21.43
N GLU A 348 10.24 -1.27 -22.72
CA GLU A 348 11.42 -1.25 -23.60
C GLU A 348 12.51 -0.27 -23.16
N ARG A 349 12.15 0.78 -22.40
CA ARG A 349 13.09 1.75 -21.84
C ARG A 349 13.91 1.13 -20.72
N LEU A 350 13.28 0.37 -19.81
CA LEU A 350 13.98 -0.41 -18.80
C LEU A 350 14.99 -1.37 -19.45
N LEU A 351 14.59 -2.05 -20.52
CA LEU A 351 15.47 -2.95 -21.26
C LEU A 351 16.67 -2.21 -21.87
N SER A 352 16.43 -1.09 -22.58
CA SER A 352 17.52 -0.32 -23.23
C SER A 352 18.55 0.19 -22.23
N PHE A 353 18.10 0.73 -21.08
CA PHE A 353 19.00 1.16 -20.01
C PHE A 353 19.82 0.00 -19.46
N THR A 354 19.18 -1.14 -19.22
CA THR A 354 19.84 -2.30 -18.63
C THR A 354 20.86 -2.92 -19.59
N CYS A 355 20.52 -3.03 -20.89
CA CYS A 355 21.46 -3.43 -21.93
C CYS A 355 22.68 -2.50 -21.97
N ASN A 356 22.45 -1.19 -22.03
CA ASN A 356 23.53 -0.20 -22.06
C ASN A 356 24.46 -0.32 -20.84
N GLU A 357 23.90 -0.44 -19.64
CA GLU A 357 24.70 -0.62 -18.42
C GLU A 357 25.53 -1.91 -18.47
N VAL A 358 24.93 -3.05 -18.80
CA VAL A 358 25.65 -4.34 -18.83
C VAL A 358 26.73 -4.37 -19.90
N PHE A 359 26.44 -3.84 -21.10
CA PHE A 359 27.40 -3.81 -22.21
C PHE A 359 28.60 -2.91 -21.90
N ASN A 360 28.36 -1.72 -21.34
CA ASN A 360 29.44 -0.82 -20.93
C ASN A 360 30.21 -1.35 -19.72
N GLU A 361 29.55 -1.94 -18.72
CA GLU A 361 30.20 -2.62 -17.59
C GLU A 361 31.14 -3.74 -18.08
N ARG A 362 30.75 -4.45 -19.15
CA ARG A 362 31.56 -5.54 -19.72
C ARG A 362 32.83 -5.02 -20.41
N LEU A 363 32.74 -3.87 -21.08
CA LEU A 363 33.88 -3.21 -21.72
C LEU A 363 34.80 -2.47 -20.73
N ALA A 364 34.23 -1.93 -19.64
CA ALA A 364 34.97 -1.16 -18.65
C ALA A 364 35.87 -2.00 -17.73
N ASN A 365 35.64 -3.32 -17.64
CA ASN A 365 36.52 -4.26 -16.92
C ASN A 365 37.85 -4.50 -17.67
N LYS A 366 38.56 -3.42 -18.01
CA LYS A 366 39.79 -3.36 -18.81
C LYS A 366 41.02 -3.97 -18.12
N ASP A 367 40.99 -4.14 -16.80
CA ASP A 367 42.17 -4.54 -16.01
C ASP A 367 42.66 -5.99 -16.24
N ILE A 368 42.05 -6.75 -17.16
CA ILE A 368 42.45 -8.12 -17.53
C ILE A 368 42.62 -8.29 -19.06
N ILE A 369 42.48 -7.23 -19.87
CA ILE A 369 42.15 -7.38 -21.29
C ILE A 369 43.38 -7.28 -22.23
N LEU A 370 43.70 -8.39 -22.90
CA LEU A 370 44.44 -8.43 -24.17
C LEU A 370 43.57 -7.85 -25.29
N ASN A 371 44.13 -7.01 -26.18
CA ASN A 371 43.41 -6.28 -27.26
C ASN A 371 42.40 -7.11 -28.09
N ASN A 372 42.53 -8.43 -28.19
CA ASN A 372 41.59 -9.31 -28.92
C ASN A 372 40.28 -9.63 -28.17
N TYR A 373 40.11 -9.20 -26.91
CA TYR A 373 38.91 -9.51 -26.11
C TYR A 373 37.77 -8.51 -26.33
N GLU A 374 38.09 -7.25 -26.63
CA GLU A 374 37.09 -6.20 -26.86
C GLU A 374 36.22 -6.55 -28.08
N ASP A 375 36.86 -6.92 -29.19
CA ASP A 375 36.17 -7.34 -30.41
C ASP A 375 35.25 -8.54 -30.16
N LEU A 376 35.69 -9.53 -29.38
CA LEU A 376 34.86 -10.71 -29.04
C LEU A 376 33.64 -10.34 -28.18
N VAL A 377 33.79 -9.39 -27.25
CA VAL A 377 32.66 -8.89 -26.45
C VAL A 377 31.68 -8.12 -27.33
N ILE A 378 32.19 -7.30 -28.25
CA ILE A 378 31.37 -6.54 -29.21
C ILE A 378 30.60 -7.51 -30.12
N ASP A 379 31.24 -8.55 -30.65
CA ASP A 379 30.62 -9.57 -31.50
C ASP A 379 29.47 -10.31 -30.76
N ASP A 380 29.67 -10.68 -29.50
CA ASP A 380 28.64 -11.34 -28.68
C ASP A 380 27.43 -10.42 -28.45
N ILE A 381 27.68 -9.14 -28.18
CA ILE A 381 26.63 -8.12 -28.00
C ILE A 381 25.89 -7.91 -29.32
N GLN A 382 26.61 -7.73 -30.43
CA GLN A 382 26.06 -7.58 -31.77
C GLN A 382 25.14 -8.75 -32.10
N LYS A 383 25.57 -10.00 -31.85
CA LYS A 383 24.75 -11.19 -32.09
C LYS A 383 23.43 -11.17 -31.31
N ILE A 384 23.46 -10.80 -30.03
CA ILE A 384 22.24 -10.68 -29.19
C ILE A 384 21.30 -9.62 -29.77
N LEU A 385 21.82 -8.46 -30.14
CA LEU A 385 21.03 -7.37 -30.71
C LEU A 385 20.49 -7.74 -32.10
N SER A 386 21.27 -8.39 -32.96
CA SER A 386 20.81 -8.82 -34.29
C SER A 386 19.68 -9.84 -34.22
N GLU A 387 19.77 -10.78 -33.28
CA GLU A 387 18.70 -11.77 -33.03
C GLU A 387 17.46 -11.07 -32.49
N PHE A 388 17.62 -10.16 -31.52
CA PHE A 388 16.52 -9.35 -30.99
C PHE A 388 15.82 -8.54 -32.09
N ILE A 389 16.57 -7.78 -32.89
CA ILE A 389 16.03 -6.98 -34.01
C ILE A 389 15.30 -7.88 -35.00
N GLY A 390 15.94 -8.96 -35.44
CA GLY A 390 15.36 -9.89 -36.41
C GLY A 390 14.00 -10.46 -35.99
N ASN A 391 13.83 -10.73 -34.70
CA ASN A 391 12.59 -11.28 -34.16
C ASN A 391 11.44 -10.26 -34.03
N TYR A 392 11.76 -8.98 -33.83
CA TYR A 392 10.75 -7.96 -33.47
C TYR A 392 10.54 -6.86 -34.48
N ILE A 393 11.37 -6.80 -35.53
CA ILE A 393 11.26 -5.79 -36.58
C ILE A 393 9.91 -5.82 -37.29
N ASN A 394 9.19 -6.93 -37.32
CA ASN A 394 7.89 -7.03 -38.00
C ASN A 394 6.69 -7.14 -37.04
N THR A 395 6.93 -7.43 -35.77
CA THR A 395 5.86 -7.72 -34.78
C THR A 395 5.70 -6.61 -33.75
N SER A 396 6.71 -5.75 -33.57
CA SER A 396 6.73 -4.70 -32.55
C SER A 396 7.58 -3.50 -32.98
N GLU A 397 7.49 -3.11 -34.26
CA GLU A 397 8.23 -2.01 -34.90
C GLU A 397 8.36 -0.74 -34.04
N ARG A 398 7.24 -0.30 -33.45
CA ARG A 398 7.21 0.93 -32.66
C ARG A 398 7.97 0.82 -31.34
N LYS A 399 7.79 -0.28 -30.60
CA LYS A 399 8.56 -0.52 -29.37
C LYS A 399 10.03 -0.71 -29.69
N LEU A 400 10.35 -1.32 -30.82
CA LEU A 400 11.72 -1.46 -31.28
C LEU A 400 12.35 -0.10 -31.61
N ALA A 401 11.60 0.79 -32.26
CA ALA A 401 12.04 2.17 -32.50
C ALA A 401 12.30 2.89 -31.17
N HIS A 402 11.41 2.79 -30.19
CA HIS A 402 11.61 3.40 -28.86
C HIS A 402 12.79 2.79 -28.10
N PHE A 403 12.99 1.49 -28.18
CA PHE A 403 14.16 0.83 -27.61
C PHE A 403 15.45 1.46 -28.16
N PHE A 404 15.56 1.63 -29.48
CA PHE A 404 16.73 2.25 -30.10
C PHE A 404 16.86 3.73 -29.78
N GLN A 405 15.73 4.46 -29.74
CA GLN A 405 15.70 5.86 -29.33
C GLN A 405 16.41 6.04 -27.99
N HIS A 406 16.09 5.19 -27.02
CA HIS A 406 16.71 5.24 -25.70
C HIS A 406 18.11 4.64 -25.68
N PHE A 407 18.33 3.50 -26.33
CA PHE A 407 19.61 2.81 -26.33
C PHE A 407 20.72 3.68 -26.96
N LEU A 408 20.45 4.32 -28.09
CA LEU A 408 21.43 5.17 -28.79
C LEU A 408 21.62 6.53 -28.11
N ALA A 409 20.57 7.10 -27.50
CA ALA A 409 20.68 8.38 -26.79
C ALA A 409 21.56 8.30 -25.54
N LEU A 410 21.77 7.11 -24.96
CA LEU A 410 22.55 6.95 -23.73
C LEU A 410 24.06 7.03 -23.94
N ASN A 411 24.55 6.61 -25.10
CA ASN A 411 25.96 6.68 -25.45
C ASN A 411 26.12 6.63 -26.98
N THR A 412 26.75 7.64 -27.56
CA THR A 412 26.99 7.73 -29.01
C THR A 412 27.88 6.61 -29.54
N GLU A 413 28.72 6.03 -28.69
CA GLU A 413 29.53 4.84 -29.03
C GLU A 413 28.70 3.57 -29.15
N ASN A 414 27.44 3.53 -28.69
CA ASN A 414 26.60 2.33 -28.76
C ASN A 414 26.33 1.87 -30.19
N ASN A 415 26.52 2.73 -31.18
CA ASN A 415 26.47 2.35 -32.60
C ASN A 415 27.45 1.21 -32.91
N ARG A 416 28.57 1.07 -32.19
CA ARG A 416 29.52 -0.05 -32.38
C ARG A 416 28.92 -1.41 -32.06
N PHE A 417 27.85 -1.46 -31.27
CA PHE A 417 27.14 -2.68 -30.91
C PHE A 417 26.13 -3.12 -31.98
N LEU A 418 25.94 -2.33 -33.04
CA LEU A 418 25.04 -2.65 -34.14
C LEU A 418 25.85 -3.05 -35.38
N THR A 419 25.47 -4.16 -36.00
CA THR A 419 26.06 -4.53 -37.29
C THR A 419 25.48 -3.67 -38.42
N ASN A 420 26.15 -3.63 -39.58
CA ASN A 420 25.57 -3.02 -40.79
C ASN A 420 24.22 -3.63 -41.17
N ASN A 421 24.03 -4.94 -40.93
CA ASN A 421 22.75 -5.60 -41.16
C ASN A 421 21.66 -5.12 -40.20
N ASP A 422 22.01 -4.85 -38.94
CA ASP A 422 21.09 -4.32 -37.93
C ASP A 422 20.68 -2.89 -38.26
N LEU A 423 21.65 -2.06 -38.65
CA LEU A 423 21.39 -0.72 -39.15
C LEU A 423 20.49 -0.76 -40.39
N ASN A 424 20.74 -1.66 -41.34
CA ASN A 424 19.87 -1.83 -42.52
C ASN A 424 18.44 -2.26 -42.15
N LYS A 425 18.27 -3.13 -41.15
CA LYS A 425 16.94 -3.52 -40.63
C LYS A 425 16.24 -2.36 -39.92
N ILE A 426 16.96 -1.58 -39.12
CA ILE A 426 16.40 -0.34 -38.53
C ILE A 426 16.02 0.63 -39.67
N SER A 427 16.86 0.72 -40.70
CA SER A 427 16.59 1.44 -41.95
C SER A 427 15.53 0.78 -42.85
N SER A 428 14.90 -0.33 -42.46
CA SER A 428 13.69 -0.84 -43.13
C SER A 428 12.40 -0.47 -42.39
N LEU A 429 12.47 0.13 -41.20
CA LEU A 429 11.29 0.64 -40.49
C LEU A 429 10.53 1.69 -41.33
N PRO A 430 9.22 1.88 -41.09
CA PRO A 430 8.48 3.02 -41.63
C PRO A 430 9.21 4.35 -41.34
N GLU A 431 9.15 5.29 -42.30
CA GLU A 431 9.98 6.50 -42.30
C GLU A 431 9.92 7.28 -40.97
N THR A 432 8.72 7.46 -40.42
CA THR A 432 8.56 8.13 -39.12
C THR A 432 9.13 7.34 -37.94
N LEU A 433 9.04 6.01 -37.96
CA LEU A 433 9.60 5.17 -36.89
C LEU A 433 11.14 5.16 -36.94
N LYS A 434 11.75 5.28 -38.13
CA LYS A 434 13.20 5.47 -38.27
C LYS A 434 13.66 6.72 -37.54
N TYR A 435 13.00 7.84 -37.79
CA TYR A 435 13.36 9.11 -37.17
C TYR A 435 13.12 9.14 -35.66
N ILE A 436 12.08 8.45 -35.20
CA ILE A 436 11.88 8.22 -33.76
C ILE A 436 13.05 7.38 -33.20
N ALA A 437 13.44 6.29 -33.87
CA ALA A 437 14.52 5.42 -33.43
C ALA A 437 15.89 6.12 -33.35
N SER A 438 16.18 7.04 -34.28
CA SER A 438 17.42 7.80 -34.31
C SER A 438 17.41 9.06 -33.42
N SER A 439 16.30 9.36 -32.73
CA SER A 439 16.09 10.64 -32.02
C SER A 439 16.40 11.87 -32.88
N GLU A 440 16.23 11.76 -34.20
CA GLU A 440 16.66 12.80 -35.13
C GLU A 440 15.79 14.06 -35.04
N ILE A 441 16.41 15.18 -35.40
CA ILE A 441 15.70 16.42 -35.70
C ILE A 441 14.99 16.22 -37.04
N VAL A 442 13.70 16.51 -37.08
CA VAL A 442 12.82 16.22 -38.21
C VAL A 442 12.06 17.45 -38.69
N CYS A 443 11.68 17.40 -39.95
CA CYS A 443 10.83 18.36 -40.63
C CYS A 443 9.49 17.68 -40.87
N ILE A 444 8.39 18.36 -40.53
CA ILE A 444 7.03 17.80 -40.66
C ILE A 444 6.37 18.41 -41.89
N TYR A 445 6.29 17.67 -42.98
CA TYR A 445 5.79 18.12 -44.28
C TYR A 445 4.34 17.73 -44.49
N ASN A 446 3.49 18.60 -45.03
CA ASN A 446 2.13 18.27 -45.44
C ASN A 446 2.07 18.14 -46.97
N SER A 447 1.64 16.99 -47.48
CA SER A 447 1.54 16.80 -48.94
C SER A 447 0.52 17.72 -49.59
N ASP A 448 -0.58 18.00 -48.89
CA ASP A 448 -1.76 18.63 -49.46
C ASP A 448 -1.57 20.15 -49.59
N SER A 449 -0.84 20.76 -48.65
CA SER A 449 -0.36 22.15 -48.80
C SER A 449 0.99 22.27 -49.50
N SER A 450 1.77 21.19 -49.61
CA SER A 450 3.15 21.20 -50.10
C SER A 450 4.10 22.06 -49.26
N GLU A 451 3.86 22.13 -47.96
CA GLU A 451 4.55 23.02 -47.03
C GLU A 451 4.95 22.29 -45.74
N TYR A 452 5.86 22.89 -44.97
CA TYR A 452 6.36 22.34 -43.71
C TYR A 452 5.76 23.04 -42.51
N LEU A 453 5.53 22.29 -41.44
CA LEU A 453 5.13 22.82 -40.14
C LEU A 453 6.23 23.76 -39.61
N TYR A 454 5.84 24.97 -39.30
CA TYR A 454 6.73 26.09 -39.04
C TYR A 454 6.21 26.92 -37.86
N ILE A 455 7.12 27.39 -37.00
CA ILE A 455 6.78 28.38 -35.97
C ILE A 455 7.17 29.79 -36.42
N SER A 456 6.37 30.80 -36.07
CA SER A 456 6.74 32.20 -36.31
C SER A 456 8.02 32.57 -35.57
N ASN A 457 8.77 33.51 -36.15
CA ASN A 457 9.94 34.13 -35.54
C ASN A 457 9.58 35.14 -34.44
N GLU A 458 8.31 35.55 -34.36
CA GLU A 458 7.80 36.49 -33.36
C GLU A 458 6.81 35.79 -32.42
N THR A 459 6.84 36.20 -31.15
CA THR A 459 5.83 35.78 -30.17
C THR A 459 4.60 36.67 -30.32
N PHE A 460 3.40 36.08 -30.27
CA PHE A 460 2.15 36.85 -30.33
C PHE A 460 1.61 37.16 -28.93
N THR A 461 1.98 36.35 -27.94
CA THR A 461 1.79 36.61 -26.50
C THR A 461 2.98 36.01 -25.75
N MET A 462 3.24 36.45 -24.51
CA MET A 462 4.45 36.07 -23.75
C MET A 462 4.73 34.56 -23.84
N ASN A 463 5.88 34.23 -24.46
CA ASN A 463 6.38 32.87 -24.69
C ASN A 463 5.54 31.97 -25.61
N LYS A 464 4.63 32.53 -26.42
CA LYS A 464 3.80 31.78 -27.38
C LYS A 464 4.11 32.19 -28.83
N TYR A 465 4.34 31.19 -29.68
CA TYR A 465 4.67 31.32 -31.09
C TYR A 465 3.54 30.76 -31.97
N LYS A 466 3.24 31.44 -33.08
CA LYS A 466 2.24 31.01 -34.05
C LYS A 466 2.73 29.76 -34.78
N VAL A 467 1.89 28.74 -34.91
CA VAL A 467 2.16 27.58 -35.76
C VAL A 467 1.47 27.78 -37.10
N SER A 468 2.20 27.51 -38.18
CA SER A 468 1.74 27.67 -39.55
C SER A 468 2.40 26.63 -40.46
N THR A 469 2.04 26.63 -41.74
CA THR A 469 2.80 25.92 -42.78
C THR A 469 3.54 26.93 -43.65
N LYS A 470 4.75 26.59 -44.08
CA LYS A 470 5.55 27.43 -44.99
C LYS A 470 6.32 26.55 -45.98
N PRO A 471 6.44 26.92 -47.26
CA PRO A 471 7.35 26.23 -48.18
C PRO A 471 8.80 26.46 -47.69
N ILE A 472 9.65 25.45 -47.80
CA ILE A 472 11.09 25.66 -47.64
C ILE A 472 11.56 26.39 -48.90
N GLU A 473 11.65 27.70 -48.84
CA GLU A 473 12.51 28.43 -49.77
C GLU A 473 13.94 27.89 -49.54
N GLN A 474 14.69 27.63 -50.61
CA GLN A 474 16.13 27.38 -50.52
C GLN A 474 16.82 28.64 -49.98
N SER A 475 16.71 28.89 -48.67
CA SER A 475 17.41 29.98 -48.00
C SER A 475 18.84 29.54 -47.76
N SER A 476 19.67 29.83 -48.75
CA SER A 476 21.12 29.76 -48.76
C SER A 476 21.76 30.77 -47.80
N SER A 477 21.48 30.66 -46.49
CA SER A 477 22.20 31.38 -45.43
C SER A 477 21.99 30.74 -44.06
N THR A 478 22.78 29.70 -43.80
CA THR A 478 23.42 29.24 -42.54
C THR A 478 22.83 29.46 -41.13
N ASN A 479 21.73 30.17 -40.86
CA ASN A 479 21.21 30.39 -39.48
C ASN A 479 19.67 30.36 -39.31
N SER A 480 18.85 30.17 -40.35
CA SER A 480 17.37 30.28 -40.28
C SER A 480 16.58 28.97 -40.23
N ASN A 481 17.24 27.80 -40.15
CA ASN A 481 16.58 26.49 -40.31
C ASN A 481 16.00 25.86 -39.02
N TYR A 482 16.02 26.56 -37.88
CA TYR A 482 15.54 25.99 -36.61
C TYR A 482 14.00 26.01 -36.46
N PHE A 483 13.30 26.91 -37.15
CA PHE A 483 11.86 27.14 -36.97
C PHE A 483 10.94 26.07 -37.58
N ASN A 484 11.44 25.30 -38.55
CA ASN A 484 10.76 24.14 -39.14
C ASN A 484 11.32 22.80 -38.63
N GLN A 485 12.25 22.85 -37.68
CA GLN A 485 12.91 21.68 -37.10
C GLN A 485 12.25 21.29 -35.78
N TRP A 486 11.89 20.01 -35.69
CA TRP A 486 11.10 19.45 -34.60
C TRP A 486 11.76 18.19 -34.04
N LYS A 487 11.41 17.85 -32.80
CA LYS A 487 11.86 16.65 -32.11
C LYS A 487 10.67 16.01 -31.41
N PHE A 488 10.52 14.70 -31.59
CA PHE A 488 9.52 13.92 -30.86
C PHE A 488 10.09 13.41 -29.54
N ILE A 489 9.55 13.91 -28.44
CA ILE A 489 9.93 13.52 -27.09
C ILE A 489 8.80 12.67 -26.53
N ARG A 490 9.06 11.38 -26.32
CA ARG A 490 8.04 10.49 -25.78
C ARG A 490 7.75 10.78 -24.31
N PHE A 491 6.48 10.87 -23.95
CA PHE A 491 6.00 11.02 -22.57
C PHE A 491 5.68 9.64 -21.95
N HIS A 492 4.69 8.93 -22.50
CA HIS A 492 4.36 7.54 -22.13
C HIS A 492 3.66 6.81 -23.28
N HIS A 493 3.79 5.48 -23.37
CA HIS A 493 3.15 4.65 -24.42
C HIS A 493 3.34 5.20 -25.84
N ASN A 494 2.29 5.72 -26.48
CA ASN A 494 2.26 6.28 -27.83
C ASN A 494 2.10 7.81 -27.83
N ILE A 495 2.35 8.44 -26.69
CA ILE A 495 2.10 9.85 -26.43
C ILE A 495 3.43 10.59 -26.44
N TYR A 496 3.46 11.68 -27.19
CA TYR A 496 4.64 12.46 -27.51
C TYR A 496 4.38 13.94 -27.24
N ASN A 497 5.38 14.59 -26.70
CA ASN A 497 5.53 16.02 -26.75
C ASN A 497 6.29 16.34 -28.04
N ILE A 498 5.73 17.20 -28.88
CA ILE A 498 6.37 17.62 -30.13
C ILE A 498 7.07 18.95 -29.85
N MET A 499 8.39 18.93 -29.79
CA MET A 499 9.21 20.08 -29.41
C MET A 499 9.81 20.73 -30.66
N ASN A 500 9.67 22.04 -30.80
CA ASN A 500 10.45 22.80 -31.78
C ASN A 500 11.85 23.05 -31.22
N ILE A 501 12.88 22.96 -32.05
CA ILE A 501 14.26 23.10 -31.56
C ILE A 501 14.74 24.54 -31.42
N PHE A 502 13.93 25.52 -31.85
CA PHE A 502 14.28 26.94 -31.75
C PHE A 502 14.67 27.37 -30.34
N SER A 503 13.97 26.85 -29.32
CA SER A 503 14.37 26.97 -27.93
C SER A 503 14.12 25.67 -27.18
N ASN A 504 15.00 25.36 -26.23
CA ASN A 504 14.76 24.30 -25.27
C ASN A 504 13.44 24.62 -24.54
N TYR A 505 12.53 23.64 -24.46
CA TYR A 505 11.19 23.80 -23.87
C TYR A 505 10.10 24.44 -24.75
N SER A 506 10.30 24.52 -26.07
CA SER A 506 9.28 24.99 -27.01
C SER A 506 8.36 23.87 -27.48
N TYR A 507 7.21 23.67 -26.83
CA TYR A 507 6.29 22.56 -27.11
C TYR A 507 5.08 22.95 -27.95
N LEU A 508 4.72 22.11 -28.92
CA LEU A 508 3.48 22.22 -29.68
C LEU A 508 2.28 21.96 -28.78
N MET A 509 1.35 22.90 -28.75
CA MET A 509 0.12 22.88 -27.96
C MET A 509 -1.09 23.07 -28.85
N SER A 510 -2.24 22.61 -28.36
CA SER A 510 -3.52 22.92 -28.97
C SER A 510 -4.37 23.77 -28.03
N SER A 511 -5.06 24.78 -28.56
CA SER A 511 -6.02 25.57 -27.77
C SER A 511 -7.21 24.71 -27.33
N ILE A 512 -7.68 24.94 -26.11
CA ILE A 512 -8.80 24.23 -25.45
C ILE A 512 -10.03 25.14 -25.31
N ASN A 513 -9.83 26.46 -25.29
CA ASN A 513 -10.92 27.43 -25.18
C ASN A 513 -11.03 28.26 -26.46
N ASP A 514 -12.27 28.57 -26.84
CA ASP A 514 -12.61 29.53 -27.91
C ASP A 514 -12.30 30.99 -27.52
N GLU A 515 -11.87 31.23 -26.27
CA GLU A 515 -11.47 32.54 -25.77
C GLU A 515 -9.98 32.79 -26.05
N PHE A 516 -9.66 33.23 -27.26
CA PHE A 516 -8.45 34.02 -27.51
C PHE A 516 -8.81 35.29 -28.27
N ASN A 517 -8.62 36.42 -27.60
CA ASN A 517 -8.62 37.75 -28.20
C ASN A 517 -7.30 37.97 -28.98
N GLU A 518 -7.43 38.71 -30.08
CA GLU A 518 -6.38 39.23 -30.96
C GLU A 518 -5.60 38.19 -31.80
N GLY A 519 -6.15 37.87 -32.98
CA GLY A 519 -5.35 37.43 -34.14
C GLY A 519 -5.39 35.95 -34.53
N PHE A 520 -6.14 35.09 -33.82
CA PHE A 520 -6.29 33.67 -34.16
C PHE A 520 -7.75 33.22 -34.17
N LYS A 521 -8.10 32.33 -35.12
CA LYS A 521 -9.38 31.63 -35.07
C LYS A 521 -9.31 30.50 -34.02
N SER A 522 -10.45 30.26 -33.37
CA SER A 522 -10.75 29.08 -32.54
C SER A 522 -10.04 27.83 -33.09
N ASN A 523 -9.32 27.11 -32.21
CA ASN A 523 -8.65 25.82 -32.49
C ASN A 523 -7.29 25.87 -33.20
N SER A 524 -6.66 27.03 -33.30
CA SER A 524 -5.29 27.14 -33.83
C SER A 524 -4.26 26.57 -32.85
N PRO A 525 -3.36 25.65 -33.29
CA PRO A 525 -2.23 25.23 -32.47
C PRO A 525 -1.21 26.36 -32.35
N TYR A 526 -0.45 26.32 -31.26
CA TYR A 526 0.62 27.27 -30.98
C TYR A 526 1.79 26.54 -30.33
N VAL A 527 2.97 27.15 -30.31
CA VAL A 527 4.10 26.64 -29.51
C VAL A 527 4.22 27.49 -28.26
N LEU A 528 4.39 26.84 -27.10
CA LEU A 528 4.67 27.51 -25.83
C LEU A 528 6.06 27.15 -25.35
N GLU A 529 6.83 28.17 -25.00
CA GLU A 529 8.10 28.02 -24.32
C GLU A 529 7.88 27.99 -22.81
N THR A 530 7.95 26.81 -22.20
CA THR A 530 7.73 26.64 -20.75
C THR A 530 8.48 25.45 -20.16
N SER A 531 9.13 25.69 -19.02
CA SER A 531 9.74 24.61 -18.22
C SER A 531 8.72 23.79 -17.43
N ASN A 532 7.46 24.23 -17.37
CA ASN A 532 6.41 23.56 -16.59
C ASN A 532 5.76 22.46 -17.43
N GLN A 533 5.58 21.29 -16.81
CA GLN A 533 4.79 20.23 -17.44
C GLN A 533 3.30 20.59 -17.41
N LEU A 534 2.65 20.65 -18.58
CA LEU A 534 1.25 20.98 -18.79
C LEU A 534 0.63 19.90 -19.67
N ASN A 535 -0.51 19.34 -19.29
CA ASN A 535 -1.15 18.21 -20.02
C ASN A 535 -1.54 18.53 -21.49
N HIS A 536 -1.48 19.79 -21.90
CA HIS A 536 -1.98 20.31 -23.18
C HIS A 536 -1.01 20.18 -24.38
N TYR A 537 0.19 19.62 -24.19
CA TYR A 537 1.16 19.34 -25.26
C TYR A 537 1.27 17.84 -25.63
N GLU A 538 0.31 17.01 -25.20
CA GLU A 538 0.32 15.57 -25.44
C GLU A 538 -0.31 15.18 -26.79
N TRP A 539 0.50 14.55 -27.65
CA TRP A 539 0.13 14.16 -29.00
C TRP A 539 0.32 12.67 -29.25
N ILE A 540 -0.63 12.04 -29.94
CA ILE A 540 -0.50 10.68 -30.48
C ILE A 540 -0.08 10.78 -31.94
N ILE A 541 0.97 10.05 -32.31
CA ILE A 541 1.43 9.91 -33.69
C ILE A 541 0.93 8.57 -34.23
N VAL A 542 0.04 8.62 -35.22
CA VAL A 542 -0.53 7.43 -35.89
C VAL A 542 0.08 7.31 -37.27
N SER A 543 0.93 6.30 -37.48
CA SER A 543 1.56 6.04 -38.78
C SER A 543 0.66 5.20 -39.69
N ASP A 544 0.59 5.59 -40.96
CA ASP A 544 -0.19 4.95 -42.04
C ASP A 544 0.72 4.60 -43.22
N GLY A 545 1.79 3.83 -42.97
CA GLY A 545 2.65 3.27 -44.03
C GLY A 545 3.53 4.26 -44.81
N GLY A 546 3.61 5.53 -44.41
CA GLY A 546 4.48 6.55 -45.01
C GLY A 546 4.15 7.98 -44.55
N SER A 547 2.87 8.24 -44.27
CA SER A 547 2.42 9.46 -43.59
C SER A 547 2.06 9.19 -42.12
N VAL A 548 1.89 10.26 -41.34
CA VAL A 548 1.38 10.25 -39.98
C VAL A 548 0.22 11.21 -39.81
N ASN A 549 -0.70 10.81 -38.95
CA ASN A 549 -1.69 11.70 -38.37
C ASN A 549 -1.24 12.06 -36.95
N ILE A 550 -1.24 13.34 -36.64
CA ILE A 550 -0.83 13.87 -35.33
C ILE A 550 -2.11 14.28 -34.60
N TYR A 551 -2.39 13.66 -33.47
CA TYR A 551 -3.67 13.79 -32.75
C TYR A 551 -3.45 14.32 -31.34
N ASN A 552 -4.12 15.41 -30.96
CA ASN A 552 -4.05 15.96 -29.61
C ASN A 552 -5.04 15.24 -28.69
N ILE A 553 -4.56 14.79 -27.53
CA ILE A 553 -5.35 13.98 -26.60
C ILE A 553 -6.38 14.83 -25.86
N VAL A 554 -6.04 16.07 -25.53
CA VAL A 554 -6.85 16.90 -24.65
C VAL A 554 -8.11 17.41 -25.34
N ASN A 555 -8.00 17.83 -26.60
CA ASN A 555 -9.15 18.35 -27.34
C ASN A 555 -9.68 17.39 -28.41
N ASN A 556 -9.16 16.15 -28.44
CA ASN A 556 -9.55 15.09 -29.35
C ASN A 556 -9.50 15.44 -30.85
N ARG A 557 -8.54 16.25 -31.28
CA ARG A 557 -8.45 16.77 -32.66
C ARG A 557 -7.14 16.45 -33.34
N TYR A 558 -7.18 16.33 -34.67
CA TYR A 558 -6.00 16.15 -35.50
C TYR A 558 -5.36 17.48 -35.89
N LEU A 559 -4.04 17.52 -35.92
CA LEU A 559 -3.28 18.58 -36.57
C LEU A 559 -3.55 18.56 -38.08
N PHE A 560 -3.96 19.68 -38.61
CA PHE A 560 -4.48 19.82 -39.96
C PHE A 560 -3.91 21.07 -40.63
N SER A 561 -3.46 20.97 -41.88
CA SER A 561 -3.14 22.15 -42.69
C SER A 561 -4.36 22.59 -43.49
N SER A 562 -4.77 23.86 -43.36
CA SER A 562 -5.93 24.43 -44.08
C SER A 562 -5.50 25.63 -44.91
N LYS A 563 -6.01 25.73 -46.14
CA LYS A 563 -5.90 26.94 -46.97
C LYS A 563 -7.05 27.93 -46.72
N GLU A 564 -8.08 27.53 -45.99
CA GLU A 564 -9.37 28.26 -45.90
C GLU A 564 -9.59 28.94 -44.54
N ILE A 565 -9.05 28.37 -43.45
CA ILE A 565 -9.34 28.83 -42.07
C ILE A 565 -8.13 29.53 -41.46
N ASP A 566 -7.06 28.79 -41.22
CA ASP A 566 -5.72 29.22 -40.78
C ASP A 566 -4.73 28.16 -41.31
N PRO A 567 -3.45 28.50 -41.62
CA PRO A 567 -2.51 27.59 -42.29
C PRO A 567 -2.36 26.24 -41.61
N VAL A 568 -2.51 26.23 -40.27
CA VAL A 568 -2.59 25.02 -39.44
C VAL A 568 -3.69 25.20 -38.39
N VAL A 569 -4.54 24.18 -38.23
CA VAL A 569 -5.62 24.13 -37.23
C VAL A 569 -5.69 22.73 -36.59
N SER A 570 -6.35 22.63 -35.43
CA SER A 570 -6.75 21.35 -34.84
C SER A 570 -8.22 21.06 -35.18
N SER A 571 -8.53 19.94 -35.85
CA SER A 571 -9.90 19.66 -36.33
C SER A 571 -10.30 18.18 -36.31
N ASN A 572 -11.60 17.92 -36.10
CA ASN A 572 -12.25 16.61 -36.22
C ASN A 572 -12.65 16.25 -37.66
N TYR A 573 -12.39 17.14 -38.63
CA TYR A 573 -12.67 16.94 -40.04
C TYR A 573 -11.84 15.84 -40.74
N ASN A 574 -12.45 14.69 -41.06
CA ASN A 574 -11.82 13.58 -41.80
C ASN A 574 -11.64 13.91 -43.31
N GLY A 575 -10.71 14.78 -43.68
CA GLY A 575 -10.40 15.06 -45.09
C GLY A 575 -8.93 15.41 -45.38
N ASN A 576 -8.67 15.87 -46.61
CA ASN A 576 -7.34 16.27 -47.10
C ASN A 576 -6.76 17.40 -46.25
N GLY A 577 -5.50 17.29 -45.83
CA GLY A 577 -4.77 18.24 -44.97
C GLY A 577 -4.25 17.63 -43.67
N ARG A 578 -4.60 16.37 -43.37
CA ARG A 578 -4.21 15.65 -42.14
C ARG A 578 -2.94 14.82 -42.25
N LYS A 579 -2.55 14.48 -43.48
CA LYS A 579 -1.42 13.57 -43.72
C LYS A 579 -0.13 14.37 -43.66
N TRP A 580 0.64 14.11 -42.62
CA TRP A 580 1.98 14.69 -42.45
C TRP A 580 3.03 13.64 -42.80
N PHE A 581 4.13 14.06 -43.38
CA PHE A 581 5.29 13.24 -43.66
C PHE A 581 6.42 13.76 -42.79
N VAL A 582 6.91 12.90 -41.91
CA VAL A 582 8.10 13.21 -41.12
C VAL A 582 9.30 12.93 -42.02
N LYS A 583 10.14 13.93 -42.24
CA LYS A 583 11.34 13.86 -43.07
C LYS A 583 12.54 14.31 -42.27
N LYS A 584 13.73 13.85 -42.65
CA LYS A 584 14.97 14.46 -42.18
C LYS A 584 15.06 15.90 -42.69
N CYS A 585 15.30 16.83 -41.78
CA CYS A 585 15.87 18.12 -42.16
C CYS A 585 17.36 17.92 -42.48
#